data_AF-A0AAN6EAV3-F1
#
_entry.id   AF-A0AAN6EAV3-F1
#
_cell.length_a   1.000
_cell.length_b   1.000
_cell.length_c   1.000
_cell.angle_alpha   90.00
_cell.angle_beta   90.00
_cell.angle_gamma   90.00
#
_symmetry.space_group_name_H-M   'P 1'
#
loop_
_entity.id
_entity.type
_entity.pdbx_description
1 polymer ?
#
loop_
_entity_poly.entity_id
_entity_poly.type
_entity_poly.pdbx_seq_one_letter_code
_entity_poly.pdbx_strand_id
1 'polypeptide(L)'
;MAEHQLPQRTTKEHANVRRDAEQCTSQVFVNPATRNPPPMRLKQPTLCDPDVRQYSGYVDLEDKHVFMWYFGSRARLSPDFNTSRDAVPLVFWFSGGPGCSSQIANWQENGPCMYAPTKPVNSHLSDSLRKRLPHSVQKNPLAWNAIADVVYIDQPVGTGFSHGPMPNSTAEAADTAWRTMQGIYAMLGEKFPGEARIKDVYLMGESYAGQYVPIFSEYIVHMNDRVTASSELRERGYQALPLSGIGIGNGLFDTRL
;
A
#
# COMPACT_ATOMS: atom_id res chain seq x y z
N MET A 1 -7.44 39.73 -47.71
CA MET A 1 -6.22 39.01 -47.29
C MET A 1 -5.76 39.58 -45.96
N ALA A 2 -5.89 38.80 -44.89
CA ALA A 2 -5.14 38.96 -43.64
C ALA A 2 -5.30 37.66 -42.85
N GLU A 3 -4.30 36.78 -42.94
CA GLU A 3 -4.17 35.59 -42.11
C GLU A 3 -3.89 36.00 -40.66
N HIS A 4 -4.62 35.42 -39.72
CA HIS A 4 -4.37 35.60 -38.29
C HIS A 4 -3.44 34.47 -37.83
N GLN A 5 -2.16 34.78 -37.62
CA GLN A 5 -1.18 33.84 -37.07
C GLN A 5 -1.41 33.63 -35.56
N LEU A 6 -1.57 32.36 -35.15
CA LEU A 6 -1.56 31.93 -33.75
C LEU A 6 -0.15 32.10 -33.13
N PRO A 7 -0.04 32.50 -31.85
CA PRO A 7 1.25 32.65 -31.20
C PRO A 7 1.91 31.28 -30.96
N GLN A 8 3.16 31.13 -31.39
CA GLN A 8 3.97 29.95 -31.12
C GLN A 8 4.31 29.87 -29.63
N ARG A 9 3.92 28.75 -28.99
CA ARG A 9 4.36 28.41 -27.62
C ARG A 9 5.86 28.14 -27.64
N THR A 10 6.58 28.79 -26.74
CA THR A 10 8.02 28.64 -26.59
C THR A 10 8.36 27.29 -25.97
N THR A 11 9.37 26.61 -26.53
CA THR A 11 9.88 25.28 -26.14
C THR A 11 10.54 25.20 -24.75
N LYS A 12 10.42 26.24 -23.92
CA LYS A 12 11.08 26.31 -22.61
C LYS A 12 10.32 25.61 -21.46
N GLU A 13 8.99 25.46 -21.54
CA GLU A 13 8.22 24.78 -20.48
C GLU A 13 8.45 23.25 -20.42
N HIS A 14 8.86 22.63 -21.53
CA HIS A 14 9.13 21.19 -21.59
C HIS A 14 10.53 20.80 -21.07
N ALA A 15 11.43 21.78 -20.92
CA ALA A 15 12.80 21.51 -20.46
C ALA A 15 12.90 21.35 -18.93
N ASN A 16 12.01 21.98 -18.17
CA ASN A 16 12.02 21.89 -16.70
C ASN A 16 11.44 20.58 -16.15
N VAL A 17 10.56 19.89 -16.89
CA VAL A 17 10.04 18.58 -16.46
C VAL A 17 11.07 17.47 -16.63
N ARG A 18 12.10 17.67 -17.48
CA ARG A 18 13.15 16.66 -17.74
C ARG A 18 14.33 16.72 -16.76
N ARG A 19 14.50 17.80 -16.00
CA ARG A 19 15.64 17.93 -15.05
C ARG A 19 15.45 17.18 -13.74
N ASP A 20 14.21 16.86 -13.36
CA ASP A 20 13.93 16.07 -12.14
C ASP A 20 13.93 14.54 -12.39
N ALA A 21 14.22 14.10 -13.62
CA ALA A 21 14.38 12.68 -13.94
C ALA A 21 15.78 12.13 -13.60
N GLU A 22 16.72 13.00 -13.20
CA GLU A 22 18.05 12.58 -12.79
C GLU A 22 17.99 11.93 -11.39
N GLN A 23 18.18 10.61 -11.39
CA GLN A 23 18.26 9.68 -10.25
C GLN A 23 16.94 9.11 -9.71
N CYS A 24 16.05 8.66 -10.60
CA CYS A 24 15.10 7.62 -10.20
C CYS A 24 15.81 6.25 -10.10
N THR A 25 16.67 6.04 -9.10
CA THR A 25 17.29 4.72 -8.84
C THR A 25 16.29 3.81 -8.11
N SER A 26 15.97 2.64 -8.67
CA SER A 26 15.12 1.63 -8.00
C SER A 26 16.02 0.61 -7.35
N GLN A 27 15.73 0.27 -6.10
CA GLN A 27 16.40 -0.83 -5.43
C GLN A 27 15.59 -2.09 -5.67
N VAL A 28 16.24 -3.12 -6.23
CA VAL A 28 15.66 -4.46 -6.25
C VAL A 28 16.03 -5.10 -4.92
N PHE A 29 15.02 -5.35 -4.10
CA PHE A 29 15.14 -6.10 -2.87
C PHE A 29 14.99 -7.58 -3.21
N VAL A 30 16.08 -8.32 -3.10
CA VAL A 30 16.14 -9.76 -3.33
C VAL A 30 16.89 -10.35 -2.14
N ASN A 31 16.34 -11.37 -1.51
CA ASN A 31 17.14 -12.18 -0.59
C ASN A 31 17.82 -13.29 -1.40
N PRO A 32 19.16 -13.29 -1.53
CA PRO A 32 19.87 -14.26 -2.35
C PRO A 32 19.92 -15.67 -1.70
N ALA A 33 19.61 -15.79 -0.40
CA ALA A 33 19.69 -17.05 0.34
C ALA A 33 18.37 -17.84 0.35
N THR A 34 17.24 -17.19 0.06
CA THR A 34 15.90 -17.76 0.21
C THR A 34 15.00 -17.42 -0.97
N ARG A 35 13.91 -18.17 -1.17
CA ARG A 35 12.88 -17.83 -2.19
C ARG A 35 11.89 -16.76 -1.70
N ASN A 36 11.91 -16.44 -0.40
CA ASN A 36 11.14 -15.37 0.23
C ASN A 36 12.10 -14.49 1.06
N PRO A 37 12.07 -13.15 0.94
CA PRO A 37 11.14 -12.32 0.17
C PRO A 37 11.23 -12.56 -1.35
N PRO A 38 10.08 -12.63 -2.07
CA PRO A 38 10.08 -12.52 -3.53
C PRO A 38 10.82 -11.26 -3.98
N PRO A 39 11.34 -11.21 -5.21
CA PRO A 39 11.95 -9.98 -5.74
C PRO A 39 10.97 -8.81 -5.61
N MET A 40 11.44 -7.68 -5.07
CA MET A 40 10.65 -6.45 -5.00
C MET A 40 11.39 -5.30 -5.63
N ARG A 41 10.73 -4.56 -6.53
CA ARG A 41 11.27 -3.34 -7.14
C ARG A 41 10.74 -2.14 -6.38
N LEU A 42 11.55 -1.59 -5.49
CA LEU A 42 11.13 -0.55 -4.54
C LEU A 42 11.78 0.81 -4.83
N LYS A 43 11.00 1.84 -4.50
CA LYS A 43 11.39 3.24 -4.38
C LYS A 43 11.12 3.71 -2.95
N GLN A 44 11.86 4.73 -2.51
CA GLN A 44 11.61 5.43 -1.26
C GLN A 44 11.11 6.84 -1.59
N PRO A 45 9.81 7.00 -1.88
CA PRO A 45 9.26 8.33 -2.13
C PRO A 45 9.27 9.16 -0.84
N THR A 46 9.35 10.48 -1.01
CA THR A 46 9.12 11.47 0.03
C THR A 46 7.83 12.26 -0.21
N LEU A 47 7.05 11.85 -1.22
CA LEU A 47 5.76 12.44 -1.52
C LEU A 47 4.79 12.08 -0.41
N CYS A 48 4.16 13.10 0.19
CA CYS A 48 3.26 12.96 1.34
C CYS A 48 3.95 12.43 2.60
N ASP A 49 3.95 13.20 3.68
CA ASP A 49 4.51 12.77 4.98
C ASP A 49 6.00 12.38 4.93
N PRO A 50 6.90 13.31 4.54
CA PRO A 50 8.32 13.02 4.35
C PRO A 50 9.07 12.64 5.64
N ASP A 51 8.43 12.84 6.79
CA ASP A 51 9.01 12.56 8.11
C ASP A 51 8.98 11.07 8.44
N VAL A 52 8.10 10.29 7.81
CA VAL A 52 8.05 8.82 7.98
C VAL A 52 8.76 8.12 6.84
N ARG A 53 9.26 6.91 7.11
CA ARG A 53 9.79 6.04 6.04
C ARG A 53 8.66 5.52 5.17
N GLN A 54 8.92 5.45 3.88
CA GLN A 54 7.94 5.00 2.89
C GLN A 54 8.63 4.14 1.85
N TYR A 55 7.92 3.11 1.40
CA TYR A 55 8.37 2.27 0.31
C TYR A 55 7.21 2.04 -0.63
N SER A 56 7.41 2.29 -1.92
CA SER A 56 6.42 1.98 -2.95
C SER A 56 7.06 1.23 -4.10
N GLY A 57 6.26 0.42 -4.77
CA GLY A 57 6.73 -0.35 -5.92
C GLY A 57 6.06 -1.70 -6.00
N TYR A 58 6.77 -2.67 -6.60
CA TYR A 58 6.18 -3.95 -6.97
C TYR A 58 6.76 -5.10 -6.17
N VAL A 59 5.88 -6.04 -5.80
CA VAL A 59 6.24 -7.40 -5.42
C VAL A 59 6.06 -8.30 -6.64
N ASP A 60 7.15 -8.92 -7.09
CA ASP A 60 7.17 -9.72 -8.30
C ASP A 60 7.00 -11.21 -7.96
N LEU A 61 5.89 -11.79 -8.39
CA LEU A 61 5.47 -13.18 -8.16
C LEU A 61 5.31 -13.88 -9.51
N GLU A 62 6.44 -14.38 -10.04
CA GLU A 62 6.52 -14.91 -11.41
C GLU A 62 6.06 -13.90 -12.47
N ASP A 63 4.91 -14.12 -13.10
CA ASP A 63 4.30 -13.27 -14.14
C ASP A 63 3.29 -12.25 -13.58
N LYS A 64 3.19 -12.17 -12.24
CA LYS A 64 2.34 -11.22 -11.52
C LYS A 64 3.18 -10.15 -10.84
N HIS A 65 2.75 -8.91 -10.95
CA HIS A 65 3.42 -7.76 -10.35
C HIS A 65 2.41 -6.98 -9.50
N VAL A 66 2.52 -7.10 -8.18
CA VAL A 66 1.57 -6.49 -7.24
C VAL A 66 2.15 -5.19 -6.70
N PHE A 67 1.48 -4.07 -6.98
CA PHE A 67 1.86 -2.77 -6.47
C PHE A 67 1.48 -2.61 -4.99
N MET A 68 2.39 -2.04 -4.22
CA MET A 68 2.18 -1.69 -2.82
C MET A 68 2.74 -0.28 -2.51
N TRP A 69 2.18 0.34 -1.48
CA TRP A 69 2.76 1.51 -0.85
C TRP A 69 2.68 1.38 0.68
N TYR A 70 3.84 1.28 1.31
CA TYR A 70 4.05 1.25 2.76
C TYR A 70 4.31 2.65 3.30
N PHE A 71 3.69 2.97 4.43
CA PHE A 71 3.98 4.14 5.26
C PHE A 71 4.26 3.72 6.70
N GLY A 72 5.39 4.17 7.23
CA GLY A 72 5.75 3.96 8.62
C GLY A 72 4.86 4.74 9.58
N SER A 73 4.71 4.19 10.78
CA SER A 73 3.97 4.84 11.87
C SER A 73 4.65 6.14 12.34
N ARG A 74 3.87 7.21 12.43
CA ARG A 74 4.26 8.49 13.05
C ARG A 74 4.55 8.35 14.54
N ALA A 75 4.03 7.32 15.21
CA ALA A 75 4.34 7.07 16.61
C ALA A 75 5.85 6.91 16.85
N ARG A 76 6.60 6.38 15.86
CA ARG A 76 8.06 6.26 15.92
C ARG A 76 8.81 7.60 15.87
N LEU A 77 8.13 8.69 15.51
CA LEU A 77 8.71 10.04 15.51
C LEU A 77 8.62 10.70 16.89
N SER A 78 7.85 10.12 17.82
CA SER A 78 7.78 10.62 19.19
C SER A 78 9.13 10.42 19.89
N PRO A 79 9.65 11.44 20.62
CA PRO A 79 10.87 11.28 21.41
C PRO A 79 10.72 10.23 22.53
N ASP A 80 9.48 9.91 22.92
CA ASP A 80 9.19 8.89 23.93
C ASP A 80 9.14 7.47 23.35
N PHE A 81 9.17 7.32 22.02
CA PHE A 81 9.12 6.00 21.39
C PHE A 81 10.45 5.27 21.57
N ASN A 82 10.41 4.11 22.23
CA ASN A 82 11.56 3.27 22.47
C ASN A 82 11.29 1.86 21.93
N THR A 83 12.01 1.50 20.88
CA THR A 83 11.87 0.23 20.14
C THR A 83 12.11 -1.04 20.98
N SER A 84 12.70 -0.92 22.18
CA SER A 84 12.87 -2.04 23.11
C SER A 84 11.60 -2.37 23.92
N ARG A 85 10.69 -1.40 24.09
CA ARG A 85 9.45 -1.54 24.86
C ARG A 85 8.19 -1.32 24.02
N ASP A 86 8.27 -0.42 23.04
CA ASP A 86 7.16 0.05 22.22
C ASP A 86 7.17 -0.70 20.89
N ALA A 87 5.98 -1.02 20.39
CA ALA A 87 5.76 -1.63 19.09
C ALA A 87 4.52 -0.98 18.47
N VAL A 88 4.46 -0.99 17.14
CA VAL A 88 3.24 -0.61 16.41
C VAL A 88 2.77 -1.80 15.57
N PRO A 89 1.46 -1.96 15.38
CA PRO A 89 0.93 -3.01 14.53
C PRO A 89 1.22 -2.74 13.06
N LEU A 90 1.23 -3.79 12.25
CA LEU A 90 1.23 -3.72 10.79
C LEU A 90 -0.19 -3.94 10.27
N VAL A 91 -0.70 -2.99 9.48
CA VAL A 91 -2.00 -3.07 8.83
C VAL A 91 -1.80 -3.26 7.34
N PHE A 92 -2.34 -4.34 6.80
CA PHE A 92 -2.55 -4.49 5.36
C PHE A 92 -3.95 -4.01 5.00
N TRP A 93 -4.03 -3.00 4.14
CA TRP A 93 -5.28 -2.41 3.67
C TRP A 93 -5.66 -2.93 2.27
N PHE A 94 -6.94 -3.32 2.14
CA PHE A 94 -7.55 -3.73 0.88
C PHE A 94 -8.83 -2.94 0.58
N SER A 95 -8.85 -2.19 -0.52
CA SER A 95 -10.09 -1.64 -1.06
C SER A 95 -10.92 -2.70 -1.80
N GLY A 96 -12.21 -2.41 -1.99
CA GLY A 96 -13.18 -3.32 -2.60
C GLY A 96 -13.29 -3.22 -4.13
N GLY A 97 -14.53 -3.05 -4.63
CA GLY A 97 -14.86 -3.01 -6.05
C GLY A 97 -15.76 -4.18 -6.48
N PRO A 98 -15.22 -5.38 -6.79
CA PRO A 98 -13.80 -5.77 -6.81
C PRO A 98 -12.96 -5.00 -7.84
N GLY A 99 -11.66 -4.86 -7.61
CA GLY A 99 -10.73 -4.24 -8.56
C GLY A 99 -10.49 -2.74 -8.41
N CYS A 100 -10.95 -2.13 -7.30
CA CYS A 100 -10.62 -0.75 -6.98
C CYS A 100 -9.23 -0.66 -6.34
N SER A 101 -8.39 0.26 -6.81
CA SER A 101 -7.06 0.50 -6.25
C SER A 101 -7.14 0.89 -4.78
N SER A 102 -6.31 0.27 -3.94
CA SER A 102 -6.13 0.65 -2.54
C SER A 102 -5.46 2.02 -2.39
N GLN A 103 -4.91 2.57 -3.48
CA GLN A 103 -4.42 3.94 -3.49
C GLN A 103 -5.56 4.97 -3.36
N ILE A 104 -6.81 4.59 -3.64
CA ILE A 104 -7.96 5.46 -3.37
C ILE A 104 -8.04 5.75 -1.87
N ALA A 105 -7.99 4.71 -1.03
CA ALA A 105 -8.00 4.87 0.42
C ALA A 105 -6.75 5.59 0.93
N ASN A 106 -5.59 5.30 0.33
CA ASN A 106 -4.33 5.99 0.62
C ASN A 106 -4.43 7.52 0.43
N TRP A 107 -5.17 7.99 -0.57
CA TRP A 107 -5.24 9.41 -0.92
C TRP A 107 -6.54 10.13 -0.52
N GLN A 108 -7.58 9.40 -0.11
CA GLN A 108 -8.91 9.99 0.10
C GLN A 108 -9.62 9.51 1.37
N GLU A 109 -9.08 8.52 2.09
CA GLU A 109 -9.72 7.97 3.28
C GLU A 109 -8.79 8.03 4.50
N ASN A 110 -7.99 6.99 4.70
CA ASN A 110 -7.26 6.75 5.94
C ASN A 110 -5.73 6.89 5.80
N GLY A 111 -5.25 7.20 4.59
CA GLY A 111 -3.82 7.38 4.35
C GLY A 111 -3.23 8.66 4.95
N PRO A 112 -1.89 8.77 4.90
CA PRO A 112 -1.13 9.83 5.57
C PRO A 112 -1.42 11.22 5.03
N CYS A 113 -1.90 11.34 3.80
CA CYS A 113 -2.33 12.58 3.19
C CYS A 113 -3.61 12.41 2.40
N MET A 114 -4.33 13.52 2.22
CA MET A 114 -5.48 13.59 1.36
C MET A 114 -5.22 14.50 0.18
N TYR A 115 -5.71 14.10 -0.99
CA TYR A 115 -5.87 15.02 -2.11
C TYR A 115 -7.15 15.84 -1.88
N ALA A 116 -6.98 17.09 -1.41
CA ALA A 116 -8.09 17.91 -0.95
C ALA A 116 -8.02 19.33 -1.50
N PRO A 117 -9.15 20.05 -1.59
CA PRO A 117 -9.17 21.47 -1.89
C PRO A 117 -8.26 22.26 -0.94
N THR A 118 -7.45 23.15 -1.49
CA THR A 118 -6.52 24.04 -0.77
C THR A 118 -7.23 25.07 0.11
N LYS A 119 -8.54 25.27 -0.07
CA LYS A 119 -9.37 26.18 0.72
C LYS A 119 -10.56 25.42 1.30
N PRO A 120 -11.01 25.79 2.51
CA PRO A 120 -12.21 25.22 3.11
C PRO A 120 -13.39 25.35 2.15
N VAL A 121 -14.09 24.25 1.92
CA VAL A 121 -15.27 24.25 1.07
C VAL A 121 -16.49 24.52 1.95
N ASN A 122 -17.12 25.68 1.77
CA ASN A 122 -18.43 25.94 2.37
C ASN A 122 -19.48 25.00 1.74
N SER A 123 -20.40 24.50 2.57
CA SER A 123 -21.43 23.50 2.22
C SER A 123 -22.40 23.94 1.12
N HIS A 124 -22.37 25.22 0.72
CA HIS A 124 -23.23 25.81 -0.30
C HIS A 124 -22.59 25.88 -1.70
N LEU A 125 -21.33 25.44 -1.87
CA LEU A 125 -20.72 25.36 -3.20
C LEU A 125 -21.32 24.20 -4.00
N SER A 126 -21.78 24.48 -5.23
CA SER A 126 -22.18 23.44 -6.16
C SER A 126 -21.01 22.50 -6.50
N ASP A 127 -21.31 21.25 -6.83
CA ASP A 127 -20.28 20.26 -7.21
C ASP A 127 -19.41 20.73 -8.39
N SER A 128 -19.99 21.48 -9.32
CA SER A 128 -19.28 22.06 -10.46
C SER A 128 -18.23 23.11 -10.04
N LEU A 129 -18.49 23.86 -8.97
CA LEU A 129 -17.56 24.82 -8.40
C LEU A 129 -16.52 24.12 -7.50
N ARG A 130 -16.91 23.09 -6.73
CA ARG A 130 -15.98 22.28 -5.91
C ARG A 130 -14.88 21.67 -6.78
N LYS A 131 -15.24 21.09 -7.93
CA LYS A 131 -14.30 20.49 -8.89
C LYS A 131 -13.28 21.48 -9.48
N ARG A 132 -13.56 22.79 -9.43
CA ARG A 132 -12.67 23.85 -9.94
C ARG A 132 -11.75 24.44 -8.88
N LEU A 133 -11.90 24.05 -7.60
CA LEU A 133 -11.01 24.52 -6.55
C LEU A 133 -9.59 24.00 -6.80
N PRO A 134 -8.55 24.78 -6.48
CA PRO A 134 -7.19 24.26 -6.49
C PRO A 134 -7.09 23.18 -5.42
N HIS A 135 -6.63 21.99 -5.79
CA HIS A 135 -6.39 20.87 -4.90
C HIS A 135 -4.90 20.69 -4.67
N SER A 136 -4.54 20.22 -3.49
CA SER A 136 -3.17 19.83 -3.15
C SER A 136 -3.19 18.58 -2.28
N VAL A 137 -2.05 17.91 -2.21
CA VAL A 137 -1.80 16.86 -1.23
C VAL A 137 -1.56 17.53 0.12
N GLN A 138 -2.38 17.19 1.12
CA GLN A 138 -2.33 17.77 2.47
C GLN A 138 -2.22 16.65 3.50
N LYS A 139 -1.41 16.84 4.56
CA LYS A 139 -1.31 15.84 5.64
C LYS A 139 -2.69 15.57 6.24
N ASN A 140 -3.01 14.30 6.41
CA ASN A 140 -4.23 13.84 7.08
C ASN A 140 -3.95 13.74 8.60
N PRO A 141 -4.59 14.56 9.45
CA PRO A 141 -4.41 14.49 10.90
C PRO A 141 -5.02 13.22 11.51
N LEU A 142 -5.94 12.56 10.79
CA LEU A 142 -6.62 11.33 11.22
C LEU A 142 -6.09 10.09 10.49
N ALA A 143 -4.89 10.17 9.92
CA ALA A 143 -4.27 9.07 9.21
C ALA A 143 -4.06 7.84 10.11
N TRP A 144 -4.28 6.65 9.58
CA TRP A 144 -4.06 5.41 10.31
C TRP A 144 -2.57 5.17 10.61
N ASN A 145 -1.68 5.73 9.80
CA ASN A 145 -0.25 5.72 10.11
C ASN A 145 0.11 6.58 11.33
N ALA A 146 -0.84 7.25 12.00
CA ALA A 146 -0.60 7.86 13.30
C ALA A 146 -0.15 6.84 14.35
N ILE A 147 -0.68 5.61 14.29
CA ILE A 147 -0.49 4.58 15.33
C ILE A 147 -0.05 3.20 14.79
N ALA A 148 -0.06 3.01 13.47
CA ALA A 148 0.28 1.74 12.83
C ALA A 148 1.25 1.93 11.67
N ASP A 149 1.97 0.88 11.30
CA ASP A 149 2.51 0.77 9.95
C ASP A 149 1.36 0.36 9.02
N VAL A 150 1.22 1.03 7.87
CA VAL A 150 0.10 0.76 6.95
C VAL A 150 0.62 0.50 5.56
N VAL A 151 0.09 -0.55 4.92
CA VAL A 151 0.42 -0.94 3.55
C VAL A 151 -0.84 -1.01 2.71
N TYR A 152 -0.89 -0.19 1.67
CA TYR A 152 -1.95 -0.20 0.67
C TYR A 152 -1.54 -1.12 -0.48
N ILE A 153 -2.30 -2.20 -0.69
CA ILE A 153 -1.98 -3.20 -1.71
C ILE A 153 -3.04 -3.12 -2.82
N ASP A 154 -2.60 -2.91 -4.06
CA ASP A 154 -3.47 -2.98 -5.22
C ASP A 154 -3.69 -4.45 -5.60
N GLN A 155 -4.80 -5.02 -5.15
CA GLN A 155 -5.16 -6.42 -5.41
C GLN A 155 -6.65 -6.55 -5.72
N PRO A 156 -7.08 -7.58 -6.48
CA PRO A 156 -6.25 -8.63 -7.11
C PRO A 156 -5.36 -8.10 -8.25
N VAL A 157 -4.49 -8.95 -8.81
CA VAL A 157 -3.71 -8.60 -10.00
C VAL A 157 -4.64 -8.08 -11.10
N GLY A 158 -4.25 -6.99 -11.76
CA GLY A 158 -5.11 -6.21 -12.68
C GLY A 158 -5.74 -4.97 -12.05
N THR A 159 -5.67 -4.84 -10.72
CA THR A 159 -6.16 -3.67 -9.96
C THR A 159 -5.14 -2.55 -9.93
N GLY A 160 -5.58 -1.30 -10.17
CA GLY A 160 -4.74 -0.12 -9.98
C GLY A 160 -3.44 -0.20 -10.79
N PHE A 161 -2.31 -0.17 -10.10
CA PHE A 161 -0.99 -0.29 -10.73
C PHE A 161 -0.52 -1.75 -10.90
N SER A 162 -1.20 -2.72 -10.30
CA SER A 162 -0.84 -4.15 -10.39
C SER A 162 -1.19 -4.75 -11.75
N HIS A 163 -0.29 -5.57 -12.30
CA HIS A 163 -0.47 -6.17 -13.62
C HIS A 163 0.07 -7.60 -13.71
N GLY A 164 -0.46 -8.38 -14.65
CA GLY A 164 -0.20 -9.81 -14.82
C GLY A 164 -1.50 -10.61 -15.03
N PRO A 165 -1.45 -11.96 -14.99
CA PRO A 165 -2.66 -12.79 -15.07
C PRO A 165 -3.61 -12.54 -13.90
N MET A 166 -4.88 -12.28 -14.23
CA MET A 166 -5.93 -12.03 -13.24
C MET A 166 -6.47 -13.35 -12.67
N PRO A 167 -6.76 -13.42 -11.36
CA PRO A 167 -7.43 -14.58 -10.77
C PRO A 167 -8.91 -14.60 -11.16
N ASN A 168 -9.51 -15.80 -11.22
CA ASN A 168 -10.94 -15.97 -11.52
C ASN A 168 -11.83 -15.92 -10.27
N SER A 169 -11.25 -15.90 -9.07
CA SER A 169 -11.99 -15.84 -7.81
C SER A 169 -11.19 -15.20 -6.67
N THR A 170 -11.88 -14.76 -5.61
CA THR A 170 -11.23 -14.32 -4.37
C THR A 170 -10.36 -15.41 -3.74
N ALA A 171 -10.81 -16.67 -3.77
CA ALA A 171 -10.04 -17.79 -3.24
C ALA A 171 -8.73 -18.01 -4.01
N GLU A 172 -8.77 -17.90 -5.34
CA GLU A 172 -7.57 -17.98 -6.19
C GLU A 172 -6.61 -16.80 -5.93
N ALA A 173 -7.14 -15.62 -5.63
CA ALA A 173 -6.34 -14.44 -5.29
C ALA A 173 -5.58 -14.59 -3.95
N ALA A 174 -6.03 -15.48 -3.04
CA ALA A 174 -5.50 -15.59 -1.68
C ALA A 174 -4.02 -15.99 -1.63
N ASP A 175 -3.56 -16.90 -2.49
CA ASP A 175 -2.14 -17.26 -2.58
C ASP A 175 -1.28 -16.05 -2.96
N THR A 176 -1.71 -15.30 -3.97
CA THR A 176 -0.99 -14.11 -4.44
C THR A 176 -0.96 -13.03 -3.35
N ALA A 177 -2.09 -12.77 -2.69
CA ALA A 177 -2.15 -11.84 -1.56
C ALA A 177 -1.23 -12.27 -0.40
N TRP A 178 -1.26 -13.55 -0.02
CA TRP A 178 -0.41 -14.11 1.04
C TRP A 178 1.08 -13.97 0.70
N ARG A 179 1.49 -14.37 -0.51
CA ARG A 179 2.90 -14.24 -0.95
C ARG A 179 3.36 -12.79 -1.03
N THR A 180 2.49 -11.87 -1.44
CA THR A 180 2.76 -10.43 -1.38
C THR A 180 2.98 -9.97 0.06
N MET A 181 2.11 -10.35 1.00
CA MET A 181 2.27 -10.03 2.43
C MET A 181 3.53 -10.65 3.03
N GLN A 182 3.90 -11.88 2.66
CA GLN A 182 5.16 -12.51 3.07
C GLN A 182 6.40 -11.71 2.63
N GLY A 183 6.40 -11.21 1.39
CA GLY A 183 7.49 -10.40 0.87
C GLY A 183 7.61 -9.06 1.57
N ILE A 184 6.48 -8.39 1.80
CA ILE A 184 6.44 -7.14 2.54
C ILE A 184 6.91 -7.36 3.98
N TYR A 185 6.37 -8.37 4.67
CA TYR A 185 6.75 -8.69 6.05
C TYR A 185 8.24 -8.99 6.20
N ALA A 186 8.81 -9.79 5.30
CA ALA A 186 10.24 -10.07 5.30
C ALA A 186 11.09 -8.84 4.95
N MET A 187 10.64 -8.00 4.01
CA MET A 187 11.28 -6.73 3.66
C MET A 187 11.34 -5.78 4.86
N LEU A 188 10.24 -5.64 5.60
CA LEU A 188 10.19 -4.82 6.80
C LEU A 188 11.13 -5.35 7.88
N GLY A 189 11.16 -6.68 8.07
CA GLY A 189 12.07 -7.33 9.03
C GLY A 189 13.56 -7.10 8.71
N GLU A 190 13.93 -7.09 7.43
CA GLU A 190 15.31 -6.84 7.00
C GLU A 190 15.69 -5.35 7.04
N LYS A 191 14.79 -4.46 6.59
CA LYS A 191 15.08 -3.01 6.56
C LYS A 191 15.03 -2.36 7.93
N PHE A 192 14.27 -2.92 8.87
CA PHE A 192 14.07 -2.34 10.21
C PHE A 192 14.52 -3.29 11.33
N PRO A 193 15.80 -3.69 11.35
CA PRO A 193 16.30 -4.61 12.36
C PRO A 193 16.24 -3.93 13.74
N GLY A 194 15.45 -4.50 14.64
CA GLY A 194 15.37 -4.04 16.03
C GLY A 194 14.32 -2.95 16.32
N GLU A 195 13.56 -2.46 15.34
CA GLU A 195 12.50 -1.47 15.55
C GLU A 195 11.16 -2.07 16.04
N ALA A 196 11.30 -3.03 16.95
CA ALA A 196 10.31 -4.00 17.38
C ALA A 196 9.90 -4.97 16.27
N ARG A 197 10.07 -6.27 16.55
CA ARG A 197 9.41 -7.35 15.81
C ARG A 197 7.96 -6.93 15.56
N ILE A 198 7.49 -7.03 14.33
CA ILE A 198 6.07 -6.85 14.04
C ILE A 198 5.33 -7.96 14.79
N LYS A 199 4.69 -7.62 15.91
CA LYS A 199 4.04 -8.59 16.79
C LYS A 199 2.59 -8.81 16.43
N ASP A 200 1.99 -7.82 15.78
CA ASP A 200 0.57 -7.81 15.45
C ASP A 200 0.38 -7.40 14.00
N VAL A 201 -0.20 -8.30 13.22
CA VAL A 201 -0.64 -8.06 11.84
C VAL A 201 -2.16 -7.99 11.82
N TYR A 202 -2.70 -6.97 11.15
CA TYR A 202 -4.13 -6.80 10.95
C TYR A 202 -4.45 -6.74 9.45
N LEU A 203 -5.52 -7.43 9.05
CA LEU A 203 -6.09 -7.31 7.71
C LEU A 203 -7.33 -6.43 7.79
N MET A 204 -7.28 -5.30 7.09
CA MET A 204 -8.32 -4.28 7.10
C MET A 204 -8.79 -3.99 5.68
N GLY A 205 -10.06 -3.67 5.50
CA GLY A 205 -10.55 -3.25 4.19
C GLY A 205 -11.98 -2.75 4.18
N GLU A 206 -12.43 -2.30 3.01
CA GLU A 206 -13.79 -1.77 2.81
C GLU A 206 -14.51 -2.43 1.62
N SER A 207 -15.84 -2.46 1.65
CA SER A 207 -16.70 -2.81 0.51
C SER A 207 -16.53 -4.27 0.10
N TYR A 208 -16.14 -4.58 -1.15
CA TYR A 208 -15.87 -5.96 -1.57
C TYR A 208 -14.70 -6.61 -0.80
N ALA A 209 -13.91 -5.84 -0.04
CA ALA A 209 -13.00 -6.41 0.94
C ALA A 209 -13.70 -7.22 2.04
N GLY A 210 -15.03 -7.11 2.17
CA GLY A 210 -15.84 -8.04 2.94
C GLY A 210 -15.75 -9.50 2.47
N GLN A 211 -15.38 -9.73 1.21
CA GLN A 211 -15.01 -11.05 0.70
C GLN A 211 -13.50 -11.32 0.84
N TYR A 212 -12.66 -10.33 0.53
CA TYR A 212 -11.19 -10.49 0.57
C TYR A 212 -10.66 -10.81 1.97
N VAL A 213 -11.01 -9.98 2.96
CA VAL A 213 -10.42 -10.02 4.30
C VAL A 213 -10.67 -11.37 4.99
N PRO A 214 -11.89 -11.93 5.04
CA PRO A 214 -12.11 -13.25 5.66
C PRO A 214 -11.36 -14.38 4.94
N ILE A 215 -11.43 -14.43 3.61
CA ILE A 215 -10.82 -15.50 2.80
C ILE A 215 -9.28 -15.44 2.91
N PHE A 216 -8.69 -14.25 2.87
CA PHE A 216 -7.24 -14.10 3.02
C PHE A 216 -6.79 -14.42 4.45
N SER A 217 -7.61 -14.11 5.45
CA SER A 217 -7.30 -14.42 6.85
C SER A 217 -7.33 -15.91 7.13
N GLU A 218 -8.33 -16.64 6.61
CA GLU A 218 -8.37 -18.09 6.66
C GLU A 218 -7.13 -18.70 5.98
N TYR A 219 -6.77 -18.19 4.80
CA TYR A 219 -5.57 -18.61 4.09
C TYR A 219 -4.29 -18.39 4.90
N ILE A 220 -4.15 -17.23 5.57
CA ILE A 220 -3.01 -16.93 6.46
C ILE A 220 -2.95 -17.96 7.60
N VAL A 221 -4.06 -18.22 8.29
CA VAL A 221 -4.10 -19.18 9.41
C VAL A 221 -3.65 -20.56 8.94
N HIS A 222 -4.22 -21.05 7.85
CA HIS A 222 -3.83 -22.34 7.27
C HIS A 222 -2.35 -22.38 6.86
N MET A 223 -1.82 -21.30 6.27
CA MET A 223 -0.40 -21.23 5.90
C MET A 223 0.53 -21.10 7.10
N ASN A 224 0.11 -20.44 8.19
CA ASN A 224 0.87 -20.36 9.43
C ASN A 224 1.08 -21.75 10.04
N ASP A 225 0.04 -22.59 10.06
CA ASP A 225 0.15 -23.98 10.55
C ASP A 225 1.13 -24.78 9.70
N ARG A 226 1.06 -24.64 8.37
CA ARG A 226 1.98 -25.31 7.43
C ARG A 226 3.42 -24.84 7.59
N VAL A 227 3.66 -23.54 7.70
CA VAL A 227 5.00 -22.98 7.91
C VAL A 227 5.58 -23.44 9.24
N THR A 228 4.76 -23.52 10.29
CA THR A 228 5.20 -24.00 11.60
C THR A 228 5.59 -25.49 11.56
N ALA A 229 4.78 -26.31 10.88
CA ALA A 229 4.99 -27.75 10.76
C ALA A 229 6.12 -28.15 9.78
N SER A 230 6.50 -27.30 8.83
CA SER A 230 7.46 -27.63 7.77
C SER A 230 8.80 -26.90 7.97
N SER A 231 9.90 -27.65 8.13
CA SER A 231 11.25 -27.07 8.07
C SER A 231 11.57 -26.56 6.67
N GLU A 232 11.14 -27.26 5.62
CA GLU A 232 11.35 -26.86 4.22
C GLU A 232 10.78 -25.47 3.92
N LEU A 233 9.54 -25.17 4.36
CA LEU A 233 8.95 -23.85 4.16
C LEU A 233 9.71 -22.76 4.91
N ARG A 234 10.20 -23.05 6.11
CA ARG A 234 11.01 -22.10 6.90
C ARG A 234 12.38 -21.87 6.28
N GLU A 235 13.04 -22.91 5.78
CA GLU A 235 14.31 -22.83 5.04
C GLU A 235 14.17 -22.01 3.75
N ARG A 236 12.99 -22.04 3.12
CA ARG A 236 12.66 -21.17 1.97
C ARG A 236 12.39 -19.72 2.35
N GLY A 237 12.44 -19.37 3.65
CA GLY A 237 12.27 -18.02 4.18
C GLY A 237 10.82 -17.65 4.48
N TYR A 238 9.86 -18.57 4.39
CA TYR A 238 8.49 -18.29 4.83
C TYR A 238 8.42 -18.24 6.35
N GLN A 239 7.60 -17.33 6.83
CA GLN A 239 7.39 -17.01 8.24
C GLN A 239 5.89 -17.06 8.54
N ALA A 240 5.52 -17.50 9.74
CA ALA A 240 4.16 -17.33 10.21
C ALA A 240 3.88 -15.84 10.42
N LEU A 241 2.81 -15.32 9.82
CA LEU A 241 2.36 -13.94 10.04
C LEU A 241 1.56 -13.91 11.34
N PRO A 242 1.92 -13.10 12.34
CA PRO A 242 1.20 -13.04 13.60
C PRO A 242 -0.12 -12.25 13.42
N LEU A 243 -1.11 -12.89 12.79
CA LEU A 243 -2.43 -12.31 12.54
C LEU A 243 -3.17 -12.12 13.87
N SER A 244 -3.35 -10.87 14.27
CA SER A 244 -3.96 -10.49 15.56
C SER A 244 -5.42 -10.08 15.42
N GLY A 245 -5.86 -9.69 14.21
CA GLY A 245 -7.26 -9.36 13.98
C GLY A 245 -7.58 -8.95 12.55
N ILE A 246 -8.88 -8.78 12.29
CA ILE A 246 -9.43 -8.33 11.03
C ILE A 246 -10.42 -7.19 11.24
N GLY A 247 -10.60 -6.33 10.24
CA GLY A 247 -11.65 -5.31 10.25
C GLY A 247 -12.18 -5.02 8.85
N ILE A 248 -13.50 -4.85 8.77
CA ILE A 248 -14.21 -4.71 7.50
C ILE A 248 -15.18 -3.53 7.62
N GLY A 249 -14.85 -2.42 6.96
CA GLY A 249 -15.75 -1.27 6.82
C GLY A 249 -16.79 -1.53 5.73
N ASN A 250 -18.07 -1.29 6.03
CA ASN A 250 -19.15 -1.27 5.02
C ASN A 250 -19.10 -2.46 4.02
N GLY A 251 -18.78 -3.65 4.54
CA GLY A 251 -18.37 -4.77 3.69
C GLY A 251 -19.52 -5.58 3.13
N LEU A 252 -19.34 -6.11 1.91
CA LEU A 252 -20.16 -7.19 1.38
C LEU A 252 -19.63 -8.52 1.93
N PHE A 253 -20.21 -9.01 3.03
CA PHE A 253 -19.78 -10.26 3.68
C PHE A 253 -20.75 -11.44 3.45
N ASP A 254 -22.06 -11.17 3.39
CA ASP A 254 -23.09 -12.17 3.06
C ASP A 254 -23.87 -11.68 1.83
N THR A 255 -23.76 -12.42 0.72
CA THR A 255 -24.40 -12.07 -0.56
C THR A 255 -25.88 -12.44 -0.61
N ARG A 256 -26.42 -13.06 0.45
CA ARG A 256 -27.84 -13.41 0.58
C ARG A 256 -28.66 -12.33 1.25
N LEU A 257 -28.01 -11.34 1.88
CA LEU A 257 -28.62 -10.15 2.47
C LEU A 257 -28.71 -9.03 1.42
#